data_AF-A0A433XG17-F1
#
_entry.id   AF-A0A433XG17-F1
#
_cell.length_a   1.000
_cell.length_b   1.000
_cell.length_c   1.000
_cell.angle_alpha   90.00
_cell.angle_beta   90.00
_cell.angle_gamma   90.00
#
_symmetry.space_group_name_H-M   'P 1'
#
loop_
_entity.id
_entity.type
_entity.pdbx_description
1 polymer ?
#
loop_
_entity_poly.entity_id
_entity_poly.type
_entity_poly.pdbx_seq_one_letter_code
_entity_poly.pdbx_strand_id
1 'polypeptide(L)' 'MTFPLNPADREPKGDHNRRIGLGLSLEQMAAEAGVTVEALREYEMTSPDHKFDLLVAERVGAALDRLEAHPPASQQVQS' A
#
# COMPACT_ATOMS: atom_id res chain seq x y z
N MET A 1 7.20 5.04 -13.14
CA MET A 1 6.38 5.96 -12.32
C MET A 1 7.23 6.36 -11.14
N THR A 2 7.37 7.65 -10.87
CA THR A 2 8.24 8.16 -9.81
C THR A 2 7.51 8.01 -8.48
N PHE A 3 8.08 7.21 -7.59
CA PHE A 3 7.62 7.09 -6.20
C PHE A 3 7.50 8.48 -5.57
N PRO A 4 6.50 8.77 -4.72
CA PRO A 4 6.62 9.94 -3.87
C PRO A 4 7.89 9.75 -3.03
N LEU A 5 8.88 10.60 -3.30
CA LEU A 5 10.18 10.59 -2.62
C LEU A 5 10.03 10.88 -1.11
N ASN A 6 8.88 11.44 -0.73
CA ASN A 6 8.53 11.77 0.63
C ASN A 6 7.29 10.97 1.07
N PRO A 7 7.40 10.12 2.12
CA PRO A 7 6.28 9.39 2.69
C PRO A 7 5.12 10.28 3.15
N ALA A 8 5.37 11.56 3.45
CA ALA A 8 4.33 12.51 3.86
C ALA A 8 3.41 12.94 2.71
N ASP A 9 3.83 12.75 1.45
CA ASP A 9 3.03 13.06 0.26
C ASP A 9 2.15 11.86 -0.16
N ARG A 10 2.19 10.76 0.60
CA ARG A 10 1.34 9.59 0.36
C ARG A 10 -0.10 9.90 0.75
N GLU A 11 -1.03 9.34 -0.01
CA GLU A 11 -2.47 9.43 0.27
C GLU A 11 -2.95 8.07 0.78
N PRO A 12 -3.29 7.91 2.08
CA PRO A 12 -3.68 6.62 2.62
C PRO A 12 -4.89 5.99 1.91
N LYS A 13 -5.84 6.82 1.44
CA LYS A 13 -6.97 6.36 0.61
C LYS A 13 -6.55 5.97 -0.80
N GLY A 14 -5.55 6.64 -1.38
CA GLY A 14 -4.97 6.24 -2.66
C GLY A 14 -4.31 4.87 -2.56
N ASP A 15 -3.49 4.65 -1.54
CA ASP A 15 -2.82 3.37 -1.31
C ASP A 15 -3.80 2.23 -0.98
N HIS A 16 -4.87 2.52 -0.22
CA HIS A 16 -5.98 1.58 0.00
C HIS A 16 -6.61 1.11 -1.32
N ASN A 17 -6.88 2.04 -2.24
CA ASN A 17 -7.46 1.71 -3.55
C ASN A 17 -6.50 0.89 -4.41
N ARG A 18 -5.20 1.19 -4.37
CA ARG A 18 -4.16 0.40 -5.05
C ARG A 18 -4.12 -1.04 -4.54
N ARG A 19 -4.17 -1.24 -3.21
CA ARG A 19 -4.25 -2.58 -2.60
C ARG A 19 -5.47 -3.36 -3.09
N ILE A 20 -6.65 -2.72 -3.12
CA ILE A 20 -7.88 -3.34 -3.64
C ILE A 20 -7.72 -3.70 -5.12
N GLY A 21 -7.13 -2.82 -5.92
CA GLY A 21 -6.85 -3.07 -7.35
C GLY A 21 -5.94 -4.28 -7.58
N LEU A 22 -4.99 -4.53 -6.67
CA LEU A 22 -4.14 -5.72 -6.69
C LEU A 22 -4.83 -6.98 -6.15
N GLY A 23 -6.05 -6.87 -5.60
CA GLY A 23 -6.79 -7.99 -5.02
C GLY A 23 -6.21 -8.54 -3.71
N LEU A 24 -5.43 -7.74 -2.98
CA LEU A 24 -4.75 -8.17 -1.77
C LEU A 24 -5.61 -7.95 -0.52
N SER A 25 -5.65 -8.96 0.36
CA SER A 25 -6.21 -8.81 1.70
C SER A 25 -5.33 -7.91 2.58
N LEU A 26 -5.85 -7.47 3.73
CA LEU A 26 -5.06 -6.70 4.69
C LEU A 26 -3.89 -7.51 5.23
N GLU A 27 -4.08 -8.80 5.49
CA GLU A 27 -3.04 -9.70 6.00
C GLU A 27 -1.92 -9.89 4.97
N GLN A 28 -2.28 -10.09 3.70
CA GLN A 28 -1.31 -10.24 2.61
C GLN A 28 -0.50 -8.95 2.44
N MET A 29 -1.16 -7.80 2.41
CA MET A 29 -0.46 -6.53 2.26
C MET A 29 0.42 -6.20 3.47
N ALA A 30 -0.08 -6.44 4.68
CA ALA A 30 0.69 -6.19 5.91
C ALA A 30 1.96 -7.05 5.95
N ALA A 31 1.88 -8.32 5.52
CA ALA A 31 3.03 -9.20 5.37
C ALA A 31 4.03 -8.67 4.33
N GLU A 32 3.55 -8.25 3.15
CA GLU A 32 4.40 -7.70 2.07
C GLU A 32 5.09 -6.38 2.45
N ALA A 33 4.43 -5.55 3.26
CA ALA A 33 4.96 -4.29 3.76
C ALA A 33 5.79 -4.45 5.05
N GLY A 34 5.76 -5.61 5.71
CA GLY A 34 6.41 -5.80 7.00
C GLY A 34 5.85 -4.88 8.09
N VAL A 35 4.52 -4.74 8.13
CA VAL A 35 3.77 -3.98 9.16
C VAL A 35 2.71 -4.89 9.80
N THR A 36 2.11 -4.46 10.90
CA THR A 36 0.97 -5.19 11.47
C THR A 36 -0.31 -4.87 10.68
N VAL A 37 -1.28 -5.78 10.75
CA VAL A 37 -2.60 -5.59 10.11
C VAL A 37 -3.32 -4.37 10.71
N GLU A 38 -3.16 -4.16 12.02
CA GLU A 38 -3.72 -3.03 12.75
C GLU A 38 -3.12 -1.72 12.26
N ALA A 39 -1.79 -1.65 12.12
CA ALA A 39 -1.10 -0.45 11.64
C ALA A 39 -1.49 -0.12 10.19
N LEU A 40 -1.62 -1.12 9.33
CA LEU A 40 -2.11 -0.93 7.96
C LEU A 40 -3.55 -0.41 7.96
N ARG A 41 -4.43 -0.98 8.81
CA ARG A 41 -5.82 -0.53 8.92
C ARG A 41 -5.94 0.89 9.42
N GLU A 42 -5.18 1.25 10.45
CA GLU A 42 -5.13 2.62 10.98
C GLU A 42 -4.64 3.61 9.91
N TYR A 43 -3.58 3.25 9.18
CA TYR A 43 -3.10 4.03 8.04
C TYR A 43 -4.21 4.23 7.00
N GLU A 44 -4.79 3.16 6.46
CA GLU A 44 -5.82 3.24 5.41
C GLU A 44 -7.12 3.93 5.85
N MET A 45 -7.44 3.91 7.15
CA MET A 45 -8.59 4.61 7.73
C MET A 45 -8.29 6.04 8.14
N THR A 46 -7.04 6.50 8.02
CA THR A 46 -6.66 7.88 8.35
C THR A 46 -7.48 8.87 7.50
N SER A 47 -8.18 9.77 8.19
CA SER A 47 -8.91 10.87 7.54
C SER A 47 -7.93 11.84 6.87
N PRO A 48 -8.34 12.54 5.79
CA PRO A 48 -7.47 13.52 5.12
C PRO A 48 -6.86 14.59 6.05
N ASP A 49 -7.56 14.93 7.14
CA ASP A 49 -7.13 15.93 8.11
C ASP A 49 -6.26 15.38 9.26
N HIS A 50 -6.01 14.06 9.28
CA HIS A 50 -5.23 13.40 10.32
C HIS A 50 -3.85 13.00 9.84
N LYS A 51 -2.89 13.04 10.77
CA LYS A 51 -1.53 12.57 10.54
C LYS A 51 -1.48 11.05 10.65
N PHE A 52 -0.71 10.42 9.80
CA PHE A 52 -0.40 9.00 9.83
C PHE A 52 1.07 8.75 10.18
N ASP A 53 1.39 7.51 10.53
CA ASP A 53 2.78 7.07 10.74
C ASP A 53 3.53 7.01 9.40
N LEU A 54 4.58 7.81 9.27
CA LEU A 54 5.39 7.91 8.04
C LEU A 54 6.15 6.62 7.74
N LEU A 55 6.53 5.84 8.76
CA LEU A 55 7.20 4.56 8.55
C LEU A 55 6.23 3.52 7.97
N VAL A 56 4.97 3.54 8.42
CA VAL A 56 3.91 2.69 7.83
C VAL A 56 3.65 3.11 6.39
N ALA A 57 3.51 4.41 6.13
CA ALA A 57 3.29 4.93 4.78
C ALA A 57 4.43 4.60 3.81
N GLU A 58 5.68 4.73 4.26
CA GLU A 58 6.87 4.36 3.49
C GLU A 58 6.84 2.88 3.10
N ARG A 59 6.62 2.00 4.10
CA ARG A 59 6.60 0.54 3.91
C ARG A 59 5.46 0.08 3.00
N VAL A 60 4.26 0.57 3.25
CA VAL A 60 3.06 0.25 2.46
C VAL A 60 3.24 0.72 1.02
N GLY A 61 3.68 1.96 0.84
CA GLY A 61 3.97 2.53 -0.47
C GLY A 61 4.99 1.71 -1.25
N ALA A 62 6.15 1.42 -0.64
CA ALA A 62 7.21 0.63 -1.28
C ALA A 62 6.76 -0.79 -1.65
N ALA A 63 5.89 -1.41 -0.84
CA ALA A 63 5.33 -2.72 -1.15
C ALA A 63 4.35 -2.67 -2.33
N LEU A 64 3.43 -1.69 -2.37
CA LEU A 64 2.52 -1.50 -3.51
C LEU A 64 3.30 -1.27 -4.80
N ASP A 65 4.29 -0.38 -4.73
CA ASP A 65 5.17 -0.03 -5.83
C ASP A 65 5.90 -1.27 -6.41
N ARG A 66 6.41 -2.15 -5.54
CA ARG A 66 7.04 -3.42 -5.93
C ARG A 66 6.05 -4.39 -6.56
N LEU A 67 4.86 -4.53 -5.99
CA LEU A 67 3.83 -5.48 -6.43
C LEU A 67 3.20 -5.07 -7.77
N GLU A 68 3.05 -3.76 -8.01
CA GLU A 68 2.58 -3.25 -9.31
C GLU A 68 3.65 -3.38 -10.41
N ALA A 69 4.93 -3.23 -10.06
CA ALA A 69 6.03 -3.47 -11.00
C ALA A 69 6.23 -4.96 -11.32
N HIS A 70 5.88 -5.84 -10.38
CA HIS A 70 6.04 -7.28 -10.49
C HIS A 70 4.78 -8.02 -10.02
N PRO A 71 3.67 -7.93 -10.78
CA PRO A 71 2.43 -8.59 -10.41
C PRO A 71 2.65 -10.10 -10.28
N PRO A 72 2.08 -10.76 -9.24
CA PRO A 72 2.15 -12.21 -9.12
C PRO A 72 1.65 -12.88 -10.40
N ALA A 73 2.28 -14.01 -10.78
CA ALA A 73 2.01 -14.70 -12.04
C ALA A 73 0.52 -15.06 -12.27
N SER A 74 -0.31 -15.09 -11.22
CA SER A 74 -1.75 -15.33 -11.26
C SER A 74 -2.59 -14.21 -11.88
N GLN A 75 -2.02 -13.04 -12.20
CA GLN A 75 -2.71 -11.92 -12.86
C GLN A 75 -2.27 -11.69 -14.31
N GLN A 76 -1.53 -12.63 -14.93
CA GLN A 76 -1.30 -12.56 -16.38
C GLN A 76 -2.61 -12.88 -17.11
N VAL A 77 -3.30 -11.84 -17.58
CA VAL A 77 -4.32 -11.98 -18.62
C VAL A 77 -3.61 -12.57 -19.84
N GLN A 78 -3.87 -13.85 -20.13
CA GLN A 78 -3.49 -14.44 -21.41
C GLN A 78 -4.27 -13.68 -22.49
N SER A 79 -3.54 -12.92 -23.30
CA SER A 79 -4.01 -12.32 -24.55
C SER A 79 -4.34 -13.36 -25.60
#